data_AF-A0AAE4KZB8-F1
#
_entry.id   AF-A0AAE4KZB8-F1
#
_cell.length_a   1.000
_cell.length_b   1.000
_cell.length_c   1.000
_cell.angle_alpha   90.00
_cell.angle_beta   90.00
_cell.angle_gamma   90.00
#
_symmetry.space_group_name_H-M   'P 1'
#
loop_
_entity.id
_entity.type
_entity.pdbx_description
1 polymer ?
#
loop_
_entity_poly.entity_id
_entity_poly.type
_entity_poly.pdbx_seq_one_letter_code
_entity_poly.pdbx_strand_id
1 'polypeptide(L)'
;MVGKNNKKLLELKSNPIIKKWRISRLKTGVASIVIFSGVLLSSTIFIPLHTVSAEETVTTTYYDQSKNVSDQLTNTSISISNHNKEKIIFPHNAESLTSNYAFKVPDSVNPKDYFYIDLSKNGNFYGITDANSVTMPNLLAPDNSIIATGKYDIDTNRIRYEFTDYVAEHDNVSGKISLPIFIDPEVVTNTSYQTITAS
;
A
#
# COMPACT_ATOMS: atom_id res chain seq x y z
N MET A 1 12.19 11.42 -37.96
CA MET A 1 11.29 12.37 -37.26
C MET A 1 10.66 11.67 -36.06
N VAL A 2 10.29 12.40 -35.00
CA VAL A 2 9.43 11.86 -33.91
C VAL A 2 7.98 12.22 -34.21
N GLY A 3 7.08 11.23 -34.17
CA GLY A 3 5.65 11.43 -34.46
C GLY A 3 4.97 12.36 -33.43
N LYS A 4 4.05 13.22 -33.90
CA LYS A 4 3.33 14.17 -33.04
C LYS A 4 2.61 13.50 -31.86
N ASN A 5 2.11 12.28 -32.07
CA ASN A 5 1.38 11.48 -31.09
C ASN A 5 2.22 11.17 -29.83
N ASN A 6 3.54 11.02 -29.98
CA ASN A 6 4.43 10.63 -28.87
C ASN A 6 4.68 11.79 -27.89
N LYS A 7 4.53 13.05 -28.31
CA LYS A 7 4.71 14.20 -27.41
C LYS A 7 3.65 14.23 -26.31
N LYS A 8 2.38 13.99 -26.65
CA LYS A 8 1.27 14.00 -25.69
C LYS A 8 1.35 12.84 -24.68
N LEU A 9 1.89 11.70 -25.09
CA LEU A 9 2.19 10.57 -24.19
C LEU A 9 3.33 10.89 -23.22
N LEU A 10 4.35 11.65 -23.65
CA LEU A 10 5.43 12.12 -22.76
C LEU A 10 4.94 13.18 -21.76
N GLU A 11 4.09 14.12 -22.18
CA GLU A 11 3.45 15.11 -21.30
C GLU A 11 2.55 14.46 -20.24
N LEU A 12 1.83 13.38 -20.58
CA LEU A 12 1.03 12.61 -19.63
C LEU A 12 1.88 11.79 -18.66
N LYS A 13 3.07 11.33 -19.06
CA LYS A 13 4.01 10.63 -18.17
C LYS A 13 4.81 11.54 -17.23
N SER A 14 4.66 12.87 -17.33
CA SER A 14 5.50 13.85 -16.65
C SER A 14 4.78 14.77 -15.65
N ASN A 15 3.60 14.40 -15.15
CA ASN A 15 2.82 15.24 -14.23
C ASN A 15 2.42 14.53 -12.91
N PRO A 16 3.38 14.17 -12.04
CA PRO A 16 3.07 13.76 -10.67
C PRO A 16 2.33 14.87 -9.92
N ILE A 17 1.47 14.52 -8.97
CA ILE A 17 0.65 15.50 -8.24
C ILE A 17 1.50 16.22 -7.18
N ILE A 18 2.27 17.21 -7.62
CA ILE A 18 3.19 18.00 -6.80
C ILE A 18 2.39 18.86 -5.80
N LYS A 19 2.16 18.31 -4.60
CA LYS A 19 1.64 19.05 -3.45
C LYS A 19 2.81 19.55 -2.60
N LYS A 20 3.03 20.87 -2.60
CA LYS A 20 4.03 21.54 -1.76
C LYS A 20 3.41 21.94 -0.41
N TRP A 21 3.91 21.36 0.68
CA TRP A 21 3.45 21.58 2.07
C TRP A 21 4.54 22.27 2.90
N ARG A 22 4.17 23.10 3.88
CA ARG A 22 5.09 23.69 4.87
C ARG A 22 5.04 22.88 6.16
N ILE A 23 6.15 22.24 6.52
CA ILE A 23 6.29 21.47 7.77
C ILE A 23 6.84 22.39 8.87
N SER A 24 6.38 22.26 10.12
CA SER A 24 6.85 23.09 11.25
C SER A 24 7.21 22.26 12.49
N ARG A 25 8.28 22.66 13.20
CA ARG A 25 8.78 21.98 14.42
C ARG A 25 8.46 22.76 15.70
N LEU A 26 8.11 22.02 16.77
CA LEU A 26 8.01 22.53 18.15
C LEU A 26 9.17 22.02 19.01
N LYS A 27 9.40 22.64 20.17
CA LYS A 27 10.36 22.20 21.19
C LYS A 27 9.62 21.35 22.23
N THR A 28 10.03 20.10 22.44
CA THR A 28 9.32 19.12 23.28
C THR A 28 10.23 18.51 24.36
N GLY A 29 9.61 17.92 25.38
CA GLY A 29 10.25 17.04 26.37
C GLY A 29 9.68 15.61 26.28
N VAL A 30 10.43 14.64 26.81
CA VAL A 30 10.17 13.18 26.77
C VAL A 30 9.46 12.69 28.06
N ALA A 31 9.00 11.43 28.23
CA ALA A 31 8.33 10.40 27.39
C ALA A 31 8.41 9.03 28.14
N SER A 32 7.39 8.15 28.10
CA SER A 32 7.46 6.74 28.60
C SER A 32 6.17 5.92 28.35
N ILE A 33 6.29 4.59 28.12
CA ILE A 33 5.37 3.47 28.52
C ILE A 33 5.95 2.10 28.02
N VAL A 34 5.55 0.97 28.62
CA VAL A 34 5.98 -0.45 28.38
C VAL A 34 4.85 -1.43 28.86
N ILE A 35 4.87 -2.79 28.91
CA ILE A 35 5.89 -3.87 29.08
C ILE A 35 5.30 -5.28 28.70
N PHE A 36 6.13 -6.35 28.67
CA PHE A 36 5.80 -7.82 28.65
C PHE A 36 5.08 -8.39 27.38
N SER A 37 5.07 -9.70 27.04
CA SER A 37 6.07 -10.81 27.10
C SER A 37 5.51 -12.07 26.40
N GLY A 38 6.36 -12.97 25.88
CA GLY A 38 5.92 -14.18 25.15
C GLY A 38 6.24 -15.55 25.81
N VAL A 39 5.58 -16.61 25.32
CA VAL A 39 5.83 -18.04 25.63
C VAL A 39 5.67 -18.87 24.35
N LEU A 40 6.47 -19.93 24.19
CA LEU A 40 6.42 -20.91 23.08
C LEU A 40 6.34 -22.33 23.64
N LEU A 41 5.52 -23.19 23.02
CA LEU A 41 5.62 -24.65 23.11
C LEU A 41 5.21 -25.30 21.78
N SER A 42 5.72 -26.51 21.53
CA SER A 42 5.52 -27.29 20.30
C SER A 42 5.43 -28.78 20.63
N SER A 43 4.58 -29.53 19.91
CA SER A 43 4.75 -30.96 19.67
C SER A 43 3.80 -31.46 18.57
N THR A 44 4.20 -32.53 17.89
CA THR A 44 3.42 -33.22 16.84
C THR A 44 2.80 -34.50 17.39
N ILE A 45 1.57 -34.84 16.97
CA ILE A 45 0.96 -36.16 17.19
C ILE A 45 0.44 -36.71 15.85
N PHE A 46 0.59 -38.01 15.64
CA PHE A 46 0.26 -38.71 14.39
C PHE A 46 -0.63 -39.92 14.72
N ILE A 47 -1.84 -39.99 14.15
CA ILE A 47 -2.74 -41.16 14.26
C ILE A 47 -3.46 -41.37 12.92
N PRO A 48 -3.33 -42.53 12.26
CA PRO A 48 -4.20 -42.93 11.15
C PRO A 48 -5.40 -43.78 11.64
N LEU A 49 -6.53 -43.75 10.92
CA LEU A 49 -6.95 -44.82 9.98
C LEU A 49 -8.46 -44.74 9.63
N HIS A 50 -8.81 -45.23 8.42
CA HIS A 50 -10.15 -45.51 7.87
C HIS A 50 -11.10 -44.36 7.47
N THR A 51 -11.31 -44.26 6.13
CA THR A 51 -12.55 -43.88 5.39
C THR A 51 -13.14 -42.48 5.58
N VAL A 52 -13.74 -41.83 4.57
CA VAL A 52 -14.08 -42.21 3.18
C VAL A 52 -13.43 -41.19 2.21
N SER A 53 -13.02 -41.62 1.01
CA SER A 53 -12.61 -40.68 -0.04
C SER A 53 -13.84 -40.17 -0.81
N ALA A 54 -14.05 -38.86 -0.79
CA ALA A 54 -14.80 -38.15 -1.81
C ALA A 54 -13.77 -37.42 -2.68
N GLU A 55 -13.78 -37.66 -3.99
CA GLU A 55 -12.89 -36.98 -4.94
C GLU A 55 -13.45 -35.59 -5.26
N GLU A 56 -13.21 -34.63 -4.37
CA GLU A 56 -13.40 -33.21 -4.68
C GLU A 56 -12.32 -32.78 -5.67
N THR A 57 -12.70 -32.56 -6.94
CA THR A 57 -11.78 -32.28 -8.05
C THR A 57 -11.33 -30.81 -8.05
N VAL A 58 -10.56 -30.44 -7.00
CA VAL A 58 -9.98 -29.11 -6.83
C VAL A 58 -9.01 -28.82 -7.99
N THR A 59 -9.52 -28.10 -8.99
CA THR A 59 -8.82 -27.75 -10.22
C THR A 59 -7.86 -26.59 -9.97
N THR A 60 -6.75 -26.89 -9.28
CA THR A 60 -5.67 -25.95 -8.99
C THR A 60 -4.97 -25.48 -10.27
N THR A 61 -5.45 -24.38 -10.84
CA THR A 61 -4.78 -23.67 -11.93
C THR A 61 -3.47 -23.04 -11.41
N TYR A 62 -2.34 -23.68 -11.72
CA TYR A 62 -1.02 -23.13 -11.44
C TYR A 62 -0.78 -21.90 -12.32
N TYR A 63 -1.02 -20.71 -11.76
CA TYR A 63 -0.54 -19.43 -12.31
C TYR A 63 0.99 -19.37 -12.15
N ASP A 64 1.68 -19.88 -13.17
CA ASP A 64 3.11 -20.26 -13.12
C ASP A 64 4.07 -19.07 -12.97
N GLN A 65 3.64 -17.84 -13.28
CA GLN A 65 4.42 -16.62 -13.01
C GLN A 65 3.55 -15.45 -12.53
N SER A 66 3.72 -15.09 -11.26
CA SER A 66 3.28 -13.82 -10.66
C SER A 66 3.98 -12.64 -11.34
N LYS A 67 3.23 -11.75 -12.02
CA LYS A 67 3.77 -10.57 -12.72
C LYS A 67 3.42 -9.26 -12.01
N ASN A 68 4.26 -8.24 -12.23
CA ASN A 68 3.92 -6.86 -11.90
C ASN A 68 2.87 -6.34 -12.90
N VAL A 69 1.77 -5.80 -12.39
CA VAL A 69 0.64 -5.27 -13.16
C VAL A 69 0.33 -3.79 -12.86
N SER A 70 1.21 -3.05 -12.17
CA SER A 70 1.02 -1.59 -11.94
C SER A 70 0.70 -0.82 -13.22
N ASP A 71 1.45 -1.03 -14.31
CA ASP A 71 1.24 -0.39 -15.62
C ASP A 71 -0.03 -0.87 -16.36
N GLN A 72 -0.72 -1.92 -15.86
CA GLN A 72 -1.98 -2.43 -16.41
C GLN A 72 -3.22 -1.85 -15.70
N LEU A 73 -3.09 -1.25 -14.51
CA LEU A 73 -4.23 -0.67 -13.79
C LEU A 73 -4.83 0.52 -14.55
N THR A 74 -6.16 0.60 -14.58
CA THR A 74 -6.90 1.62 -15.36
C THR A 74 -7.76 2.52 -14.48
N ASN A 75 -8.20 3.66 -15.01
CA ASN A 75 -8.96 4.69 -14.28
C ASN A 75 -8.32 5.15 -12.94
N THR A 76 -6.99 5.05 -12.85
CA THR A 76 -6.22 5.32 -11.64
C THR A 76 -6.34 6.79 -11.21
N SER A 77 -6.73 6.99 -9.96
CA SER A 77 -6.89 8.29 -9.31
C SER A 77 -6.20 8.26 -7.95
N ILE A 78 -5.22 9.14 -7.75
CA ILE A 78 -4.44 9.25 -6.51
C ILE A 78 -4.61 10.68 -5.97
N SER A 79 -4.75 10.82 -4.66
CA SER A 79 -4.85 12.14 -4.02
C SER A 79 -4.25 12.16 -2.62
N ILE A 80 -3.60 13.26 -2.25
CA ILE A 80 -3.01 13.48 -0.92
C ILE A 80 -3.65 14.73 -0.28
N SER A 81 -4.07 14.60 0.98
CA SER A 81 -4.81 15.61 1.76
C SER A 81 -4.39 15.66 3.23
N ASN A 82 -4.48 16.82 3.87
CA ASN A 82 -4.56 16.96 5.34
C ASN A 82 -6.04 17.12 5.75
N HIS A 83 -6.42 16.64 6.93
CA HIS A 83 -7.74 16.85 7.57
C HIS A 83 -8.18 18.32 7.56
N ASN A 84 -7.27 19.26 7.85
CA ASN A 84 -7.56 20.70 7.87
C ASN A 84 -7.63 21.36 6.48
N LYS A 85 -7.27 20.64 5.41
CA LYS A 85 -7.12 21.11 4.01
C LYS A 85 -6.07 22.22 3.79
N GLU A 86 -5.34 22.65 4.82
CA GLU A 86 -4.24 23.60 4.71
C GLU A 86 -2.99 22.93 4.13
N LYS A 87 -2.13 23.69 3.45
CA LYS A 87 -0.82 23.20 2.97
C LYS A 87 0.25 23.22 4.07
N ILE A 88 -0.14 22.85 5.29
CA ILE A 88 0.70 22.86 6.50
C ILE A 88 0.49 21.53 7.23
N ILE A 89 1.55 20.98 7.82
CA ILE A 89 1.53 19.80 8.69
C ILE A 89 2.45 20.05 9.90
N PHE A 90 2.01 19.65 11.08
CA PHE A 90 2.78 19.65 12.33
C PHE A 90 2.95 18.21 12.86
N PRO A 91 4.01 17.46 12.46
CA PRO A 91 4.14 16.04 12.81
C PRO A 91 4.22 15.80 14.32
N HIS A 92 4.79 16.75 15.06
CA HIS A 92 4.86 16.70 16.53
C HIS A 92 3.50 16.86 17.23
N ASN A 93 2.45 17.27 16.51
CA ASN A 93 1.07 17.34 17.00
C ASN A 93 0.28 16.06 16.63
N ALA A 94 0.96 14.99 16.21
CA ALA A 94 0.37 13.77 15.62
C ALA A 94 -0.45 14.01 14.32
N GLU A 95 -0.23 15.13 13.63
CA GLU A 95 -0.84 15.37 12.32
C GLU A 95 -0.21 14.48 11.24
N SER A 96 -1.06 13.92 10.38
CA SER A 96 -0.68 13.09 9.23
C SER A 96 -1.37 13.56 7.96
N LEU A 97 -0.84 13.14 6.82
CA LEU A 97 -1.52 13.23 5.54
C LEU A 97 -2.29 11.92 5.28
N THR A 98 -3.38 11.99 4.52
CA THR A 98 -4.05 10.81 3.96
C THR A 98 -3.72 10.74 2.47
N SER A 99 -3.24 9.59 2.01
CA SER A 99 -3.24 9.23 0.59
C SER A 99 -4.45 8.37 0.28
N ASN A 100 -5.13 8.66 -0.83
CA ASN A 100 -6.32 7.92 -1.27
C ASN A 100 -6.11 7.49 -2.72
N TYR A 101 -6.24 6.19 -2.98
CA TYR A 101 -6.04 5.55 -4.28
C TYR A 101 -7.36 4.91 -4.71
N ALA A 102 -7.71 5.04 -5.99
CA ALA A 102 -8.81 4.34 -6.62
C ALA A 102 -8.40 3.91 -8.04
N PHE A 103 -8.76 2.70 -8.45
CA PHE A 103 -8.42 2.14 -9.77
C PHE A 103 -9.36 1.00 -10.17
N LYS A 104 -9.36 0.64 -11.46
CA LYS A 104 -9.91 -0.60 -12.00
C LYS A 104 -8.81 -1.60 -12.31
N VAL A 105 -9.07 -2.86 -11.98
CA VAL A 105 -8.26 -4.02 -12.34
C VAL A 105 -8.79 -4.56 -13.67
N PRO A 106 -7.96 -4.75 -14.70
CA PRO A 106 -8.39 -5.43 -15.93
C PRO A 106 -8.56 -6.94 -15.70
N ASP A 107 -9.46 -7.54 -16.47
CA ASP A 107 -9.79 -8.99 -16.41
C ASP A 107 -8.63 -9.89 -16.94
N SER A 108 -7.47 -9.30 -17.25
CA SER A 108 -6.21 -9.98 -17.62
C SER A 108 -5.18 -10.01 -16.48
N VAL A 109 -5.61 -9.69 -15.26
CA VAL A 109 -4.84 -9.78 -14.01
C VAL A 109 -5.23 -11.07 -13.29
N ASN A 110 -4.24 -11.87 -12.95
CA ASN A 110 -4.45 -13.17 -12.33
C ASN A 110 -4.27 -13.10 -10.80
N PRO A 111 -4.76 -14.10 -10.06
CA PRO A 111 -4.36 -14.32 -8.68
C PRO A 111 -2.84 -14.41 -8.56
N LYS A 112 -2.28 -13.86 -7.47
CA LYS A 112 -0.84 -13.66 -7.21
C LYS A 112 -0.13 -12.64 -8.11
N ASP A 113 -0.77 -12.04 -9.12
CA ASP A 113 -0.22 -10.82 -9.73
C ASP A 113 -0.18 -9.70 -8.69
N TYR A 114 0.67 -8.71 -8.91
CA TYR A 114 0.89 -7.64 -7.92
C TYR A 114 1.07 -6.28 -8.53
N PHE A 115 0.65 -5.26 -7.79
CA PHE A 115 0.97 -3.86 -8.07
C PHE A 115 1.72 -3.26 -6.88
N TYR A 116 2.39 -2.14 -7.15
CA TYR A 116 3.04 -1.32 -6.13
C TYR A 116 2.27 -0.03 -5.87
N ILE A 117 2.36 0.45 -4.63
CA ILE A 117 2.16 1.85 -4.24
C ILE A 117 3.53 2.37 -3.79
N ASP A 118 4.01 3.43 -4.43
CA ASP A 118 5.27 4.12 -4.11
C ASP A 118 5.02 5.37 -3.25
N LEU A 119 5.96 5.69 -2.35
CA LEU A 119 5.94 6.92 -1.55
C LEU A 119 7.31 7.62 -1.55
N SER A 120 7.31 8.96 -1.66
CA SER A 120 8.53 9.76 -1.57
C SER A 120 9.15 9.68 -0.16
N LYS A 121 10.47 9.48 -0.07
CA LYS A 121 11.25 9.23 1.17
C LYS A 121 11.10 10.27 2.29
N ASN A 122 10.49 11.42 2.03
CA ASN A 122 10.17 12.44 3.04
C ASN A 122 8.84 12.17 3.78
N GLY A 123 8.17 11.06 3.50
CA GLY A 123 7.12 10.49 4.33
C GLY A 123 7.15 8.96 4.31
N ASN A 124 6.49 8.36 5.30
CA ASN A 124 6.43 6.92 5.50
C ASN A 124 5.03 6.49 6.01
N PHE A 125 4.77 5.18 6.07
CA PHE A 125 3.48 4.62 6.51
C PHE A 125 3.43 4.22 8.00
N TYR A 126 4.50 4.46 8.79
CA TYR A 126 4.66 3.96 10.16
C TYR A 126 4.66 5.04 11.25
N GLY A 127 5.10 6.26 10.92
CA GLY A 127 5.11 7.39 11.85
C GLY A 127 6.07 7.19 13.02
N ILE A 128 5.55 6.69 14.15
CA ILE A 128 6.30 6.45 15.39
C ILE A 128 6.31 4.98 15.85
N THR A 129 5.69 4.06 15.10
CA THR A 129 5.81 2.63 15.38
C THR A 129 7.15 2.09 14.87
N ASP A 130 7.59 0.94 15.38
CA ASP A 130 8.68 0.18 14.74
C ASP A 130 8.29 -0.13 13.28
N ALA A 131 9.10 0.33 12.32
CA ALA A 131 8.87 0.14 10.90
C ALA A 131 8.70 -1.35 10.51
N ASN A 132 9.34 -2.27 11.26
CA ASN A 132 9.27 -3.71 11.04
C ASN A 132 7.96 -4.35 11.54
N SER A 133 7.20 -3.66 12.39
CA SER A 133 5.92 -4.16 12.94
C SER A 133 4.69 -3.77 12.12
N VAL A 134 4.90 -3.05 11.02
CA VAL A 134 3.84 -2.36 10.27
C VAL A 134 3.09 -3.31 9.35
N THR A 135 1.82 -3.55 9.68
CA THR A 135 0.88 -4.26 8.82
C THR A 135 0.15 -3.29 7.89
N MET A 136 0.02 -3.67 6.62
CA MET A 136 -0.79 -2.90 5.66
C MET A 136 -2.23 -3.42 5.65
N PRO A 137 -3.24 -2.53 5.56
CA PRO A 137 -4.62 -2.97 5.43
C PRO A 137 -4.83 -3.69 4.09
N ASN A 138 -5.65 -4.73 4.10
CA ASN A 138 -6.10 -5.41 2.89
C ASN A 138 -6.89 -4.46 2.00
N LEU A 139 -6.77 -4.63 0.69
CA LEU A 139 -7.66 -4.01 -0.29
C LEU A 139 -8.98 -4.80 -0.29
N LEU A 140 -10.07 -4.15 0.09
CA LEU A 140 -11.39 -4.78 0.23
C LEU A 140 -12.36 -4.35 -0.87
N ALA A 141 -13.22 -5.29 -1.26
CA ALA A 141 -14.41 -5.05 -2.06
C ALA A 141 -15.58 -4.55 -1.17
N PRO A 142 -16.70 -4.05 -1.76
CA PRO A 142 -17.80 -3.45 -0.99
C PRO A 142 -18.56 -4.40 -0.04
N ASP A 143 -18.39 -5.71 -0.22
CA ASP A 143 -18.88 -6.81 0.60
C ASP A 143 -17.90 -7.23 1.72
N ASN A 144 -16.72 -6.59 1.78
CA ASN A 144 -15.54 -6.94 2.58
C ASN A 144 -14.73 -8.17 2.10
N SER A 145 -14.97 -8.68 0.89
CA SER A 145 -14.11 -9.68 0.27
C SER A 145 -12.72 -9.08 0.00
N ILE A 146 -11.65 -9.87 0.19
CA ILE A 146 -10.27 -9.39 0.03
C ILE A 146 -9.88 -9.45 -1.44
N ILE A 147 -9.68 -8.29 -2.08
CA ILE A 147 -9.17 -8.17 -3.45
C ILE A 147 -7.66 -8.40 -3.50
N ALA A 148 -6.92 -7.82 -2.55
CA ALA A 148 -5.46 -7.93 -2.49
C ALA A 148 -4.94 -7.78 -1.05
N THR A 149 -3.81 -8.44 -0.76
CA THR A 149 -3.10 -8.33 0.53
C THR A 149 -1.86 -7.45 0.38
N GLY A 150 -1.58 -6.59 1.37
CA GLY A 150 -0.49 -5.61 1.31
C GLY A 150 0.72 -6.01 2.16
N LYS A 151 1.94 -5.83 1.62
CA LYS A 151 3.18 -5.86 2.40
C LYS A 151 4.02 -4.62 2.12
N TYR A 152 4.38 -3.90 3.19
CA TYR A 152 5.29 -2.77 3.14
C TYR A 152 6.75 -3.23 3.08
N ASP A 153 7.54 -2.57 2.24
CA ASP A 153 8.99 -2.64 2.11
C ASP A 153 9.57 -1.29 2.53
N ILE A 154 10.33 -1.31 3.63
CA ILE A 154 10.88 -0.13 4.30
C ILE A 154 12.06 0.44 3.49
N ASP A 155 12.89 -0.43 2.90
CA ASP A 155 14.12 -0.04 2.20
C ASP A 155 13.79 0.72 0.89
N THR A 156 12.70 0.34 0.25
CA THR A 156 12.20 1.01 -0.97
C THR A 156 11.06 2.01 -0.73
N ASN A 157 10.54 2.12 0.50
CA ASN A 157 9.38 2.96 0.90
C ASN A 157 8.13 2.72 0.03
N ARG A 158 7.79 1.44 -0.12
CA ARG A 158 6.87 0.93 -1.14
C ARG A 158 5.99 -0.16 -0.56
N ILE A 159 4.74 -0.26 -1.00
CA ILE A 159 3.84 -1.35 -0.63
C ILE A 159 3.64 -2.24 -1.85
N ARG A 160 3.89 -3.54 -1.73
CA ARG A 160 3.45 -4.54 -2.71
C ARG A 160 2.07 -5.03 -2.31
N TYR A 161 1.08 -4.85 -3.18
CA TYR A 161 -0.23 -5.47 -3.06
C TYR A 161 -0.30 -6.66 -4.00
N GLU A 162 -0.55 -7.86 -3.46
CA GLU A 162 -0.72 -9.10 -4.21
C GLU A 162 -2.20 -9.48 -4.28
N PHE A 163 -2.72 -9.70 -5.49
CA PHE A 163 -4.11 -10.05 -5.75
C PHE A 163 -4.44 -11.47 -5.28
N THR A 164 -5.62 -11.64 -4.70
CA THR A 164 -6.17 -12.94 -4.28
C THR A 164 -6.90 -13.62 -5.44
N ASP A 165 -7.49 -14.79 -5.19
CA ASP A 165 -8.35 -15.49 -6.14
C ASP A 165 -9.60 -14.69 -6.57
N TYR A 166 -9.99 -13.66 -5.80
CA TYR A 166 -11.12 -12.77 -6.06
C TYR A 166 -11.13 -12.17 -7.48
N VAL A 167 -9.95 -11.87 -8.05
CA VAL A 167 -9.84 -11.29 -9.41
C VAL A 167 -10.11 -12.29 -10.54
N ALA A 168 -10.10 -13.59 -10.27
CA ALA A 168 -10.51 -14.62 -11.21
C ALA A 168 -12.00 -15.00 -11.07
N GLU A 169 -12.62 -14.66 -9.93
CA GLU A 169 -14.01 -14.98 -9.61
C GLU A 169 -15.00 -13.85 -10.00
N HIS A 170 -14.51 -12.63 -10.26
CA HIS A 170 -15.33 -11.42 -10.44
C HIS A 170 -14.89 -10.59 -11.64
N ASP A 171 -15.85 -10.20 -12.49
CA ASP A 171 -15.65 -9.19 -13.54
C ASP A 171 -15.56 -7.77 -12.94
N ASN A 172 -14.97 -6.83 -13.69
CA ASN A 172 -15.06 -5.37 -13.42
C ASN A 172 -14.46 -4.89 -12.07
N VAL A 173 -13.59 -5.69 -11.44
CA VAL A 173 -12.99 -5.40 -10.13
C VAL A 173 -12.40 -3.99 -10.04
N SER A 174 -12.67 -3.31 -8.93
CA SER A 174 -12.13 -1.97 -8.66
C SER A 174 -11.65 -1.84 -7.22
N GLY A 175 -10.44 -1.32 -7.05
CA GLY A 175 -9.83 -1.09 -5.76
C GLY A 175 -10.06 0.34 -5.28
N LYS A 176 -10.28 0.52 -3.98
CA LYS A 176 -10.20 1.80 -3.27
C LYS A 176 -9.51 1.59 -1.95
N ILE A 177 -8.51 2.42 -1.63
CA ILE A 177 -7.79 2.32 -0.36
C ILE A 177 -7.29 3.70 0.10
N SER A 178 -7.32 3.92 1.41
CA SER A 178 -6.85 5.14 2.06
C SER A 178 -5.77 4.77 3.08
N LEU A 179 -4.59 5.36 2.94
CA LEU A 179 -3.41 5.05 3.73
C LEU A 179 -2.86 6.32 4.40
N PRO A 180 -2.52 6.30 5.70
CA PRO A 180 -1.88 7.42 6.37
C PRO A 180 -0.44 7.58 5.87
N ILE A 181 -0.01 8.82 5.67
CA ILE A 181 1.38 9.20 5.43
C ILE A 181 1.81 10.10 6.58
N PHE A 182 2.82 9.66 7.31
CA PHE A 182 3.51 10.46 8.31
C PHE A 182 4.73 11.11 7.66
N ILE A 183 5.17 12.27 8.18
CA ILE A 183 6.39 12.92 7.70
C ILE A 183 7.60 12.26 8.33
N ASP A 184 8.59 11.91 7.52
CA ASP A 184 9.78 11.24 8.00
C ASP A 184 10.72 12.22 8.72
N PRO A 185 11.08 11.99 10.00
CA PRO A 185 11.88 12.93 10.79
C PRO A 185 13.39 12.87 10.50
N GLU A 186 13.88 11.76 9.91
CA GLU A 186 15.29 11.61 9.53
C GLU A 186 15.57 12.35 8.22
N VAL A 187 14.61 12.30 7.28
CA VAL A 187 14.69 13.04 6.01
C VAL A 187 14.24 14.50 6.16
N VAL A 188 13.21 14.80 6.96
CA VAL A 188 12.65 16.16 7.15
C VAL A 188 13.04 16.74 8.52
N THR A 189 14.35 16.85 8.74
CA THR A 189 14.94 17.32 10.01
C THR A 189 14.56 18.75 10.44
N ASN A 190 14.03 19.57 9.54
CA ASN A 190 13.82 21.00 9.72
C ASN A 190 12.50 21.53 9.11
N THR A 191 12.02 22.64 9.68
CA THR A 191 10.88 23.43 9.17
C THR A 191 11.15 23.84 7.73
N SER A 192 10.42 23.26 6.78
CA SER A 192 10.78 23.30 5.35
C SER A 192 9.56 23.15 4.45
N TYR A 193 9.72 23.47 3.16
CA TYR A 193 8.73 23.13 2.14
C TYR A 193 9.06 21.78 1.52
N GLN A 194 8.16 20.81 1.71
CA GLN A 194 8.29 19.45 1.17
C GLN A 194 7.32 19.22 0.02
N THR A 195 7.76 18.44 -0.97
CA THR A 195 6.86 17.85 -1.97
C THR A 195 6.69 16.38 -1.62
N ILE A 196 5.46 15.98 -1.28
CA ILE A 196 5.12 14.57 -1.07
C ILE A 196 4.52 14.05 -2.38
N THR A 197 4.99 12.90 -2.87
CA THR A 197 4.44 12.21 -4.04
C THR A 197 4.12 10.76 -3.68
N ALA A 198 2.98 10.28 -4.18
CA ALA A 198 2.63 8.88 -4.23
C ALA A 198 2.17 8.53 -5.65
N SER A 199 2.42 7.28 -6.06
CA SER A 199 2.10 6.73 -7.39
C SER A 199 1.79 5.26 -7.33
#